data_AF-A0A2V8T463-F1
#
_entry.id   AF-A0A2V8T463-F1
#
_cell.length_a   1.000
_cell.length_b   1.000
_cell.length_c   1.000
_cell.angle_alpha   90.00
_cell.angle_beta   90.00
_cell.angle_gamma   90.00
#
_symmetry.space_group_name_H-M   'P 1'
#
loop_
_entity.id
_entity.type
_entity.pdbx_description
1 polymer ?
#
loop_
_entity_poly.entity_id
_entity_poly.type
_entity_poly.pdbx_seq_one_letter_code
_entity_poly.pdbx_strand_id
1 'polypeptide(L)'
;MENTRVTIATLILVFIFTQSVIASTPPNTDWSKAVVESTIKRYPTAESLKGWGYAKSLYLYGEYLVYLRTHDKRYLDHMQAWIDLHIDDKGTINRPINALDYMLPGNLLLILYQETKQQKYQLAADSIRKTFDTYPRTKDGGFWHATNPNRQWQLWADGVFMSLPFLARYGQMFGDSAYANDEVTKQLLIYYQHLNDPATGLLWHAYDESGAQPWANPTTHTSAFHWCRAIGWYGMTLIQILDILPKNHPKRNDLIKIVQQLAKAYEKYQDPKTGLWYQVVDKGGVEGNWLETSSSSMYSYMMWVGAKRGYLSKHYADVAL
;
A
#
# COMPACT_ATOMS: atom_id res chain seq x y z
N MET A 1 59.81 -14.12 48.47
CA MET A 1 60.09 -12.76 48.00
C MET A 1 61.13 -12.87 46.87
N GLU A 2 60.89 -13.64 45.81
CA GLU A 2 60.03 -13.30 44.66
C GLU A 2 60.24 -11.86 44.19
N ASN A 3 61.07 -11.69 43.16
CA ASN A 3 61.13 -10.50 42.32
C ASN A 3 61.23 -10.96 40.86
N THR A 4 60.06 -11.11 40.27
CA THR A 4 59.81 -11.52 38.89
C THR A 4 60.26 -10.40 37.95
N ARG A 5 61.24 -10.68 37.07
CA ARG A 5 61.57 -9.80 35.94
C ARG A 5 60.52 -9.99 34.86
N VAL A 6 59.70 -8.96 34.63
CA VAL A 6 58.70 -8.92 33.56
C VAL A 6 59.40 -8.55 32.25
N THR A 7 59.39 -9.49 31.30
CA THR A 7 59.77 -9.28 29.91
C THR A 7 58.67 -8.49 29.21
N ILE A 8 58.99 -7.31 28.67
CA ILE A 8 58.07 -6.52 27.84
C ILE A 8 58.00 -7.20 26.47
N ALA A 9 56.89 -7.90 26.20
CA ALA A 9 56.56 -8.40 24.87
C ALA A 9 55.81 -7.30 24.10
N THR A 10 56.40 -6.83 23.01
CA THR A 10 55.79 -5.89 22.06
C THR A 10 54.62 -6.58 21.34
N LEU A 11 53.38 -6.22 21.70
CA LEU A 11 52.18 -6.67 20.99
C LEU A 11 52.03 -5.85 19.70
N ILE A 12 52.25 -6.48 18.54
CA ILE A 12 51.89 -5.91 17.24
C ILE A 12 50.37 -6.09 17.06
N LEU A 13 49.62 -5.00 17.22
CA LEU A 13 48.19 -4.96 16.91
C LEU A 13 48.02 -4.88 15.39
N VAL A 14 47.64 -5.98 14.75
CA VAL A 14 47.23 -5.98 13.35
C VAL A 14 45.79 -5.47 13.28
N PHE A 15 45.61 -4.20 12.91
CA PHE A 15 44.31 -3.65 12.55
C PHE A 15 43.88 -4.21 11.19
N ILE A 16 43.01 -5.22 11.21
CA ILE A 16 42.30 -5.66 10.00
C ILE A 16 41.20 -4.62 9.73
N PHE A 17 41.49 -3.65 8.85
CA PHE A 17 40.46 -2.85 8.22
C PHE A 17 39.70 -3.74 7.22
N THR A 18 38.56 -4.29 7.64
CA THR A 18 37.56 -4.76 6.68
C THR A 18 36.96 -3.53 6.02
N GLN A 19 37.47 -3.13 4.86
CA GLN A 19 36.71 -2.27 3.95
C GLN A 19 35.48 -3.07 3.54
N SER A 20 34.30 -2.64 3.98
CA SER A 20 33.04 -3.09 3.42
C SER A 20 33.03 -2.69 1.96
N VAL A 21 33.42 -3.60 1.07
CA VAL A 21 33.28 -3.43 -0.37
C VAL A 21 31.78 -3.37 -0.62
N ILE A 22 31.22 -2.17 -0.80
CA ILE A 22 29.90 -2.02 -1.38
C ILE A 22 30.04 -2.53 -2.81
N ALA A 23 29.63 -3.78 -3.03
CA ALA A 23 29.62 -4.36 -4.36
C ALA A 23 28.80 -3.43 -5.27
N SER A 24 29.45 -2.87 -6.29
CA SER A 24 28.76 -2.05 -7.30
C SER A 24 27.71 -2.93 -7.99
N THR A 25 26.47 -2.48 -8.01
CA THR A 25 25.38 -3.24 -8.64
C THR A 25 25.64 -3.37 -10.14
N PRO A 26 25.46 -4.56 -10.75
CA PRO A 26 25.67 -4.72 -12.18
C PRO A 26 24.79 -3.76 -13.02
N PRO A 27 25.28 -3.24 -14.16
CA PRO A 27 24.44 -2.54 -15.11
C PRO A 27 23.27 -3.45 -15.54
N ASN A 28 22.07 -2.86 -15.69
CA ASN A 28 20.81 -3.55 -16.03
C ASN A 28 20.24 -4.47 -14.93
N THR A 29 20.47 -4.16 -13.66
CA THR A 29 19.84 -4.91 -12.56
C THR A 29 18.31 -4.81 -12.63
N ASP A 30 17.64 -5.96 -12.71
CA ASP A 30 16.18 -6.05 -12.53
C ASP A 30 15.86 -5.90 -11.05
N TRP A 31 15.62 -4.65 -10.64
CA TRP A 31 15.35 -4.31 -9.24
C TRP A 31 14.12 -5.00 -8.67
N SER A 32 13.08 -5.22 -9.48
CA SER A 32 11.88 -5.89 -9.01
C SER A 32 12.15 -7.36 -8.68
N LYS A 33 12.91 -8.07 -9.53
CA LYS A 33 13.35 -9.43 -9.25
C LYS A 33 14.31 -9.48 -8.05
N ALA A 34 15.25 -8.53 -7.97
CA ALA A 34 16.21 -8.47 -6.87
C ALA A 34 15.51 -8.28 -5.50
N VAL A 35 14.47 -7.44 -5.42
CA VAL A 35 13.67 -7.25 -4.20
C VAL A 35 12.95 -8.55 -3.81
N VAL A 36 12.31 -9.23 -4.75
CA VAL A 36 11.63 -10.52 -4.50
C VAL A 36 12.63 -11.58 -4.02
N GLU A 37 13.72 -11.79 -4.75
CA GLU A 37 14.75 -12.78 -4.38
C GLU A 37 15.39 -12.46 -3.02
N SER A 38 15.64 -11.18 -2.71
CA SER A 38 16.15 -10.79 -1.40
C SER A 38 15.16 -11.08 -0.27
N THR A 39 13.86 -11.04 -0.55
CA THR A 39 12.80 -11.25 0.44
C THR A 39 12.54 -12.73 0.64
N ILE A 40 12.46 -13.53 -0.42
CA ILE A 40 12.41 -14.99 -0.34
C ILE A 40 13.64 -15.52 0.41
N LYS A 41 14.83 -14.98 0.19
CA LYS A 41 16.03 -15.38 0.95
C LYS A 41 15.89 -15.16 2.47
N ARG A 42 15.20 -14.09 2.89
CA ARG A 42 14.96 -13.75 4.31
C ARG A 42 13.76 -14.49 4.89
N TYR A 43 12.78 -14.79 4.05
CA TYR A 43 11.51 -15.41 4.39
C TYR A 43 11.24 -16.56 3.40
N PRO A 44 11.97 -17.68 3.53
CA PRO A 44 11.98 -18.74 2.51
C PRO A 44 10.74 -19.62 2.51
N THR A 45 9.92 -19.56 3.58
CA THR A 45 8.68 -20.35 3.68
C THR A 45 7.48 -19.43 3.89
N ALA A 46 6.30 -19.91 3.48
CA ALA A 46 5.05 -19.19 3.68
C ALA A 46 4.82 -18.80 5.16
N GLU A 47 5.17 -19.68 6.10
CA GLU A 47 5.02 -19.44 7.55
C GLU A 47 5.93 -18.30 8.03
N SER A 48 7.08 -18.10 7.39
CA SER A 48 8.04 -17.07 7.77
C SER A 48 7.55 -15.64 7.46
N LEU A 49 6.62 -15.48 6.51
CA LEU A 49 5.91 -14.22 6.26
C LEU A 49 4.89 -13.90 7.36
N LYS A 50 4.46 -14.89 8.15
CA LYS A 50 3.50 -14.78 9.27
C LYS A 50 2.12 -14.27 8.82
N GLY A 51 1.29 -13.91 9.80
CA GLY A 51 -0.17 -13.79 9.70
C GLY A 51 -0.78 -12.94 8.59
N TRP A 52 -2.06 -13.17 8.35
CA TRP A 52 -2.91 -12.47 7.38
C TRP A 52 -2.95 -10.95 7.61
N GLY A 53 -2.48 -10.19 6.62
CA GLY A 53 -2.55 -8.73 6.65
C GLY A 53 -2.06 -8.06 5.36
N TYR A 54 -2.41 -6.79 5.22
CA TYR A 54 -2.18 -6.02 3.99
C TYR A 54 -0.71 -5.97 3.56
N ALA A 55 0.24 -5.80 4.49
CA ALA A 55 1.64 -5.59 4.13
C ALA A 55 2.25 -6.81 3.42
N LYS A 56 1.89 -8.02 3.87
CA LYS A 56 2.33 -9.28 3.23
C LYS A 56 1.61 -9.47 1.91
N SER A 57 0.31 -9.22 1.89
CA SER A 57 -0.48 -9.32 0.65
C SER A 57 0.03 -8.40 -0.46
N LEU A 58 0.40 -7.15 -0.14
CA LEU A 58 0.93 -6.24 -1.15
C LEU A 58 2.29 -6.70 -1.68
N TYR A 59 3.17 -7.16 -0.79
CA TYR A 59 4.45 -7.73 -1.21
C TYR A 59 4.22 -8.94 -2.15
N LEU A 60 3.35 -9.87 -1.77
CA LEU A 60 3.03 -11.06 -2.55
C LEU A 60 2.35 -10.72 -3.88
N TYR A 61 1.55 -9.66 -3.94
CA TYR A 61 1.04 -9.13 -5.21
C TYR A 61 2.19 -8.65 -6.10
N GLY A 62 3.17 -7.93 -5.56
CA GLY A 62 4.38 -7.55 -6.28
C GLY A 62 5.20 -8.76 -6.76
N GLU A 63 5.32 -9.79 -5.94
CA GLU A 63 5.96 -11.08 -6.29
C GLU A 63 5.22 -11.77 -7.44
N TYR A 64 3.89 -11.77 -7.43
CA TYR A 64 3.07 -12.26 -8.54
C TYR A 64 3.28 -11.44 -9.83
N LEU A 65 3.44 -10.11 -9.75
CA LEU A 65 3.77 -9.30 -10.92
C LEU A 65 5.16 -9.65 -11.50
N VAL A 66 6.12 -10.04 -10.66
CA VAL A 66 7.41 -10.56 -11.13
C VAL A 66 7.21 -11.94 -11.79
N TYR A 67 6.42 -12.83 -11.20
CA TYR A 67 6.04 -14.11 -11.82
C TYR A 67 5.45 -13.92 -13.23
N LEU A 68 4.53 -12.98 -13.42
CA LEU A 68 3.94 -12.73 -14.74
C LEU A 68 4.97 -12.34 -15.81
N ARG A 69 6.08 -11.71 -15.41
CA ARG A 69 7.15 -11.31 -16.33
C ARG A 69 8.20 -12.40 -16.55
N THR A 70 8.56 -13.14 -15.50
CA THR A 70 9.67 -14.10 -15.52
C THR A 70 9.25 -15.53 -15.74
N HIS A 71 7.98 -15.85 -15.50
CA HIS A 71 7.40 -17.20 -15.45
C HIS A 71 8.11 -18.15 -14.48
N ASP A 72 8.80 -17.62 -13.47
CA ASP A 72 9.40 -18.44 -12.41
C ASP A 72 8.32 -18.83 -11.40
N LYS A 73 7.83 -20.07 -11.52
CA LYS A 73 6.69 -20.59 -10.76
C LYS A 73 6.90 -20.56 -9.24
N ARG A 74 8.16 -20.52 -8.75
CA ARG A 74 8.46 -20.42 -7.31
C ARG A 74 7.76 -19.23 -6.65
N TYR A 75 7.61 -18.13 -7.38
CA TYR A 75 6.95 -16.91 -6.88
C TYR A 75 5.43 -17.10 -6.72
N LEU A 76 4.77 -17.73 -7.70
CA LEU A 76 3.35 -18.08 -7.58
C LEU A 76 3.13 -19.10 -6.46
N ASP A 77 4.00 -20.10 -6.36
CA ASP A 77 3.90 -21.16 -5.35
C ASP A 77 4.08 -20.62 -3.93
N HIS A 78 4.99 -19.67 -3.74
CA HIS A 78 5.19 -19.01 -2.46
C HIS A 78 3.96 -18.19 -2.03
N MET A 79 3.38 -17.40 -2.94
CA MET A 79 2.13 -16.69 -2.69
C MET A 79 0.97 -17.65 -2.39
N GLN A 80 0.81 -18.72 -3.16
CA GLN A 80 -0.24 -19.71 -2.94
C GLN A 80 -0.09 -20.39 -1.58
N ALA A 81 1.13 -20.82 -1.23
CA ALA A 81 1.41 -21.43 0.06
C ALA A 81 1.06 -20.49 1.22
N TRP A 82 1.33 -19.19 1.11
CA TRP A 82 0.94 -18.22 2.14
C TRP A 82 -0.57 -18.09 2.30
N ILE A 83 -1.33 -18.03 1.20
CA ILE A 83 -2.80 -17.99 1.29
C ILE A 83 -3.36 -19.28 1.90
N ASP A 84 -2.81 -20.44 1.52
CA ASP A 84 -3.29 -21.74 1.98
C ASP A 84 -3.01 -21.98 3.48
N LEU A 85 -2.12 -21.22 4.13
CA LEU A 85 -1.99 -21.19 5.60
C LEU A 85 -3.16 -20.49 6.30
N HIS A 86 -3.91 -19.66 5.58
CA HIS A 86 -4.92 -18.77 6.14
C HIS A 86 -6.35 -19.14 5.77
N ILE A 87 -6.53 -20.06 4.83
CA ILE A 87 -7.86 -20.55 4.44
C ILE A 87 -7.90 -22.08 4.50
N ASP A 88 -9.04 -22.64 4.90
CA ASP A 88 -9.28 -24.08 4.80
C ASP A 88 -9.84 -24.49 3.43
N ASP A 89 -10.03 -25.79 3.21
CA ASP A 89 -10.58 -26.34 1.96
C ASP A 89 -12.04 -25.89 1.68
N LYS A 90 -12.73 -25.34 2.68
CA LYS A 90 -14.08 -24.77 2.56
C LYS A 90 -14.04 -23.27 2.28
N GLY A 91 -12.86 -22.66 2.14
CA GLY A 91 -12.67 -21.22 1.96
C GLY A 91 -12.88 -20.41 3.23
N THR A 92 -12.87 -21.02 4.41
CA THR A 92 -12.98 -20.31 5.68
C THR A 92 -11.66 -19.61 5.98
N ILE A 93 -11.67 -18.29 6.05
CA ILE A 93 -10.51 -17.50 6.47
C ILE A 93 -10.34 -17.64 8.00
N ASN A 94 -9.13 -17.97 8.45
CA ASN A 94 -8.82 -18.22 9.86
C ASN A 94 -8.73 -16.97 10.75
N ARG A 95 -9.52 -15.94 10.44
CA ARG A 95 -9.65 -14.71 11.23
C ARG A 95 -10.94 -13.95 10.90
N PRO A 96 -11.41 -13.05 11.79
CA PRO A 96 -12.44 -12.10 11.43
C PRO A 96 -11.92 -11.01 10.47
N ILE A 97 -12.78 -10.60 9.53
CA ILE A 97 -12.56 -9.48 8.60
C ILE A 97 -13.20 -8.21 9.18
N ASN A 98 -12.62 -7.72 10.27
CA ASN A 98 -13.13 -6.60 11.06
C ASN A 98 -12.34 -5.29 10.90
N ALA A 99 -11.46 -5.22 9.91
CA ALA A 99 -10.69 -4.03 9.50
C ALA A 99 -10.52 -4.05 7.99
N LEU A 100 -10.49 -2.88 7.35
CA LEU A 100 -10.25 -2.78 5.90
C LEU A 100 -8.89 -3.40 5.53
N ASP A 101 -7.89 -3.29 6.40
CA ASP A 101 -6.57 -3.94 6.32
C ASP A 101 -6.62 -5.46 6.07
N TYR A 102 -7.69 -6.12 6.51
CA TYR A 102 -7.86 -7.56 6.36
C TYR A 102 -8.60 -7.94 5.07
N MET A 103 -9.03 -6.96 4.29
CA MET A 103 -9.67 -7.18 2.99
C MET A 103 -8.65 -7.21 1.83
N LEU A 104 -7.49 -6.57 1.98
CA LEU A 104 -6.48 -6.49 0.91
C LEU A 104 -6.02 -7.86 0.40
N PRO A 105 -5.77 -8.88 1.26
CA PRO A 105 -5.42 -10.21 0.80
C PRO A 105 -6.50 -10.89 -0.06
N GLY A 106 -7.74 -10.39 -0.05
CA GLY A 106 -8.77 -10.79 -0.99
C GLY A 106 -8.35 -10.66 -2.45
N ASN A 107 -7.49 -9.71 -2.80
CA ASN A 107 -6.94 -9.60 -4.16
C ASN A 107 -6.14 -10.84 -4.57
N LEU A 108 -5.40 -11.44 -3.64
CA LEU A 108 -4.64 -12.66 -3.91
C LEU A 108 -5.55 -13.87 -4.07
N LEU A 109 -6.68 -13.93 -3.35
CA LEU A 109 -7.70 -14.96 -3.55
C LEU A 109 -8.26 -14.90 -4.99
N LEU A 110 -8.57 -13.71 -5.49
CA LEU A 110 -9.03 -13.53 -6.88
C LEU A 110 -7.99 -14.03 -7.89
N ILE A 111 -6.72 -13.68 -7.67
CA ILE A 111 -5.60 -14.14 -8.52
C ILE A 111 -5.49 -15.67 -8.48
N LEU A 112 -5.47 -16.28 -7.30
CA LEU A 112 -5.32 -17.74 -7.16
C LEU A 112 -6.53 -18.49 -7.72
N TYR A 113 -7.74 -17.95 -7.60
CA TYR A 113 -8.90 -18.50 -8.30
C TYR A 113 -8.72 -18.43 -9.82
N GLN A 114 -8.21 -17.31 -10.34
CA GLN A 114 -7.95 -17.18 -11.77
C GLN A 114 -6.91 -18.17 -12.27
N GLU A 115 -5.80 -18.34 -11.55
CA GLU A 115 -4.68 -19.24 -11.89
C GLU A 115 -5.05 -20.73 -11.76
N THR A 116 -5.82 -21.10 -10.74
CA THR A 116 -6.00 -22.51 -10.36
C THR A 116 -7.41 -23.05 -10.53
N LYS A 117 -8.42 -22.16 -10.60
CA LYS A 117 -9.86 -22.50 -10.56
C LYS A 117 -10.30 -23.28 -9.31
N GLN A 118 -9.49 -23.31 -8.26
CA GLN A 118 -9.87 -23.96 -7.00
C GLN A 118 -10.95 -23.14 -6.28
N GLN A 119 -12.07 -23.80 -5.98
CA GLN A 119 -13.26 -23.17 -5.41
C GLN A 119 -13.04 -22.53 -4.03
N LYS A 120 -12.12 -23.06 -3.21
CA LYS A 120 -11.79 -22.50 -1.89
C LYS A 120 -11.42 -21.01 -1.94
N TYR A 121 -10.74 -20.57 -3.00
CA TYR A 121 -10.33 -19.18 -3.16
C TYR A 121 -11.53 -18.27 -3.47
N GLN A 122 -12.46 -18.72 -4.31
CA GLN A 122 -13.70 -17.99 -4.57
C GLN A 122 -14.54 -17.90 -3.30
N LEU A 123 -14.77 -19.02 -2.60
CA LEU A 123 -15.55 -19.04 -1.36
C LEU A 123 -14.98 -18.07 -0.30
N ALA A 124 -13.66 -18.03 -0.15
CA ALA A 124 -13.00 -17.07 0.74
C ALA A 124 -13.22 -15.62 0.27
N ALA A 125 -13.10 -15.33 -1.04
CA ALA A 125 -13.35 -14.01 -1.60
C ALA A 125 -14.81 -13.57 -1.42
N ASP A 126 -15.78 -14.47 -1.63
CA ASP A 126 -17.21 -14.23 -1.43
C ASP A 126 -17.48 -13.81 0.03
N SER A 127 -16.80 -14.43 1.01
CA SER A 127 -16.92 -14.05 2.42
C SER A 127 -16.44 -12.62 2.71
N ILE A 128 -15.34 -12.19 2.08
CA ILE A 128 -14.85 -10.81 2.19
C ILE A 128 -15.83 -9.86 1.50
N ARG A 129 -16.32 -10.20 0.30
CA ARG A 129 -17.30 -9.38 -0.42
C ARG A 129 -18.57 -9.16 0.40
N LYS A 130 -19.11 -10.22 1.01
CA LYS A 130 -20.33 -10.13 1.83
C LYS A 130 -20.17 -9.22 3.04
N THR A 131 -18.94 -9.07 3.54
CA THR A 131 -18.64 -8.17 4.66
C THR A 131 -19.01 -6.70 4.35
N PHE A 132 -18.93 -6.26 3.09
CA PHE A 132 -19.26 -4.89 2.67
C PHE A 132 -20.75 -4.53 2.81
N ASP A 133 -21.64 -5.52 2.78
CA ASP A 133 -23.10 -5.30 2.86
C ASP A 133 -23.51 -4.72 4.22
N THR A 134 -22.79 -5.11 5.28
CA THR A 134 -23.09 -4.72 6.66
C THR A 134 -21.93 -4.00 7.35
N TYR A 135 -20.86 -3.66 6.61
CA TYR A 135 -19.69 -3.01 7.20
C TYR A 135 -20.08 -1.64 7.77
N PRO A 136 -19.62 -1.27 8.98
CA PRO A 136 -20.03 -0.02 9.61
C PRO A 136 -19.47 1.20 8.87
N ARG A 137 -20.25 2.27 8.92
CA ARG A 137 -20.04 3.48 8.10
C ARG A 137 -20.27 4.75 8.91
N THR A 138 -19.60 5.84 8.53
CA THR A 138 -19.93 7.20 8.95
C THR A 138 -21.34 7.56 8.48
N LYS A 139 -21.92 8.66 8.98
CA LYS A 139 -23.30 9.05 8.64
C LYS A 139 -23.51 9.29 7.15
N ASP A 140 -22.49 9.78 6.45
CA ASP A 140 -22.51 9.97 5.00
C ASP A 140 -22.15 8.71 4.18
N GLY A 141 -21.82 7.61 4.86
CA GLY A 141 -21.67 6.28 4.28
C GLY A 141 -20.23 5.84 4.02
N GLY A 142 -19.21 6.57 4.48
CA GLY A 142 -17.80 6.19 4.40
C GLY A 142 -17.48 4.99 5.29
N PHE A 143 -16.76 3.99 4.79
CA PHE A 143 -16.38 2.83 5.59
C PHE A 143 -15.51 3.22 6.78
N TRP A 144 -15.83 2.71 7.98
CA TRP A 144 -14.89 2.85 9.09
C TRP A 144 -13.59 2.12 8.77
N HIS A 145 -12.47 2.55 9.34
CA HIS A 145 -11.20 1.85 9.10
C HIS A 145 -11.17 0.46 9.76
N ALA A 146 -11.74 0.35 10.97
CA ALA A 146 -11.94 -0.93 11.65
C ALA A 146 -13.07 -0.84 12.69
N THR A 147 -13.60 -1.99 13.10
CA THR A 147 -14.74 -2.04 14.04
C THR A 147 -14.33 -2.03 15.51
N ASN A 148 -13.01 -2.11 15.80
CA ASN A 148 -12.52 -2.03 17.17
C ASN A 148 -12.81 -0.64 17.78
N PRO A 149 -12.97 -0.53 19.11
CA PRO A 149 -13.38 0.72 19.76
C PRO A 149 -12.48 1.93 19.45
N ASN A 150 -11.20 1.73 19.15
CA ASN A 150 -10.25 2.80 18.86
C ASN A 150 -10.32 3.32 17.41
N ARG A 151 -11.16 2.71 16.55
CA ARG A 151 -11.28 3.00 15.11
C ARG A 151 -12.71 3.24 14.63
N GLN A 152 -13.70 3.21 15.55
CA GLN A 152 -15.08 3.52 15.19
C GLN A 152 -15.20 4.95 14.68
N TRP A 153 -16.08 5.18 13.70
CA TRP A 153 -16.35 6.49 13.09
C TRP A 153 -15.18 7.13 12.34
N GLN A 154 -14.08 6.40 12.13
CA GLN A 154 -12.87 6.97 11.54
C GLN A 154 -12.65 6.54 10.10
N LEU A 155 -12.35 7.53 9.25
CA LEU A 155 -11.85 7.33 7.89
C LEU A 155 -10.33 7.51 7.90
N TRP A 156 -9.59 6.51 7.41
CA TRP A 156 -8.13 6.55 7.29
C TRP A 156 -7.77 6.36 5.83
N ALA A 157 -7.00 7.28 5.23
CA ALA A 157 -6.69 7.28 3.80
C ALA A 157 -6.16 5.92 3.30
N ASP A 158 -5.42 5.19 4.13
CA ASP A 158 -4.93 3.84 3.89
C ASP A 158 -6.06 2.88 3.49
N GLY A 159 -7.20 2.96 4.18
CA GLY A 159 -8.31 2.03 4.11
C GLY A 159 -8.94 1.90 2.72
N VAL A 160 -8.85 2.94 1.88
CA VAL A 160 -9.35 2.85 0.50
C VAL A 160 -8.53 1.87 -0.33
N PHE A 161 -7.22 1.84 -0.16
CA PHE A 161 -6.37 0.87 -0.87
C PHE A 161 -6.59 -0.54 -0.35
N MET A 162 -6.82 -0.67 0.96
CA MET A 162 -6.96 -1.98 1.59
C MET A 162 -8.23 -2.71 1.14
N SER A 163 -9.29 -2.01 0.76
CA SER A 163 -10.60 -2.62 0.50
C SER A 163 -11.14 -2.41 -0.91
N LEU A 164 -10.98 -1.23 -1.51
CA LEU A 164 -11.68 -0.87 -2.75
C LEU A 164 -11.14 -1.60 -4.00
N PRO A 165 -9.82 -1.78 -4.20
CA PRO A 165 -9.31 -2.56 -5.32
C PRO A 165 -9.83 -4.00 -5.32
N PHE A 166 -9.97 -4.60 -4.12
CA PHE A 166 -10.57 -5.93 -4.00
C PHE A 166 -12.04 -5.90 -4.44
N LEU A 167 -12.84 -4.98 -3.92
CA LEU A 167 -14.26 -4.89 -4.24
C LEU A 167 -14.51 -4.68 -5.75
N ALA A 168 -13.76 -3.78 -6.37
CA ALA A 168 -13.86 -3.52 -7.81
C ALA A 168 -13.47 -4.75 -8.66
N ARG A 169 -12.35 -5.41 -8.33
CA ARG A 169 -11.89 -6.62 -9.04
C ARG A 169 -12.85 -7.79 -8.84
N TYR A 170 -13.37 -7.97 -7.63
CA TYR A 170 -14.40 -8.98 -7.36
C TYR A 170 -15.63 -8.73 -8.23
N GLY A 171 -16.13 -7.49 -8.26
CA GLY A 171 -17.28 -7.12 -9.08
C GLY A 171 -17.08 -7.35 -10.58
N GLN A 172 -15.86 -7.13 -11.08
CA GLN A 172 -15.51 -7.45 -12.45
C GLN A 172 -15.47 -8.96 -12.72
N MET A 173 -14.90 -9.74 -11.79
CA MET A 173 -14.70 -11.19 -11.96
C MET A 173 -16.00 -12.00 -11.82
N PHE A 174 -16.87 -11.63 -10.89
CA PHE A 174 -18.05 -12.43 -10.50
C PHE A 174 -19.39 -11.76 -10.82
N GLY A 175 -19.40 -10.70 -11.64
CA GLY A 175 -20.64 -10.11 -12.16
C GLY A 175 -21.37 -9.15 -11.20
N ASP A 176 -20.65 -8.52 -10.27
CA ASP A 176 -21.18 -7.52 -9.32
C ASP A 176 -20.66 -6.09 -9.61
N SER A 177 -20.32 -5.82 -10.88
CA SER A 177 -19.68 -4.56 -11.28
C SER A 177 -20.56 -3.33 -11.08
N ALA A 178 -21.89 -3.43 -11.20
CA ALA A 178 -22.78 -2.28 -11.04
C ALA A 178 -22.68 -1.70 -9.62
N TYR A 179 -22.88 -2.54 -8.60
CA TYR A 179 -22.70 -2.15 -7.21
C TYR A 179 -21.26 -1.77 -6.91
N ALA A 180 -20.30 -2.62 -7.29
CA ALA A 180 -18.90 -2.41 -6.93
C ALA A 180 -18.35 -1.07 -7.46
N ASN A 181 -18.65 -0.73 -8.72
CA ASN A 181 -18.17 0.51 -9.35
C ASN A 181 -18.76 1.76 -8.68
N ASP A 182 -20.04 1.74 -8.36
CA ASP A 182 -20.71 2.85 -7.68
C ASP A 182 -20.18 3.00 -6.25
N GLU A 183 -20.04 1.90 -5.52
CA GLU A 183 -19.57 1.89 -4.14
C GLU A 183 -18.13 2.36 -4.01
N VAL A 184 -17.18 1.81 -4.80
CA VAL A 184 -15.77 2.24 -4.72
C VAL A 184 -15.61 3.71 -5.10
N THR A 185 -16.40 4.20 -6.06
CA THR A 185 -16.37 5.61 -6.44
C THR A 185 -16.94 6.50 -5.35
N LYS A 186 -18.06 6.10 -4.74
CA LYS A 186 -18.65 6.81 -3.60
C LYS A 186 -17.66 6.89 -2.43
N GLN A 187 -17.01 5.80 -2.08
CA GLN A 187 -16.02 5.77 -0.99
C GLN A 187 -14.85 6.71 -1.24
N LEU A 188 -14.26 6.69 -2.44
CA LEU A 188 -13.18 7.61 -2.78
C LEU A 188 -13.62 9.07 -2.60
N LEU A 189 -14.80 9.45 -3.11
CA LEU A 189 -15.30 10.82 -3.00
C LEU A 189 -15.61 11.24 -1.56
N ILE A 190 -16.19 10.36 -0.73
CA ILE A 190 -16.43 10.64 0.70
C ILE A 190 -15.11 10.85 1.44
N TYR A 191 -14.15 9.95 1.25
CA TYR A 191 -12.83 10.10 1.88
C TYR A 191 -12.13 11.38 1.42
N TYR A 192 -12.20 11.70 0.13
CA TYR A 192 -11.65 12.96 -0.38
C TYR A 192 -12.31 14.18 0.26
N GLN A 193 -13.63 14.18 0.39
CA GLN A 193 -14.37 15.30 0.99
C GLN A 193 -13.90 15.62 2.41
N HIS A 194 -13.61 14.60 3.23
CA HIS A 194 -13.17 14.79 4.62
C HIS A 194 -11.67 14.98 4.77
N LEU A 195 -10.85 14.34 3.93
CA LEU A 195 -9.41 14.31 4.10
C LEU A 195 -8.68 15.38 3.29
N ASN A 196 -9.30 15.96 2.26
CA ASN A 196 -8.63 16.93 1.40
C ASN A 196 -8.27 18.22 2.15
N ASP A 197 -6.99 18.58 2.10
CA ASP A 197 -6.52 19.92 2.48
C ASP A 197 -6.38 20.78 1.21
N PRO A 198 -7.34 21.70 0.94
CA PRO A 198 -7.27 22.54 -0.24
C PRO A 198 -6.09 23.52 -0.24
N ALA A 199 -5.49 23.84 0.93
CA ALA A 199 -4.38 24.79 1.01
C ALA A 199 -3.08 24.19 0.46
N THR A 200 -2.85 22.90 0.72
CA THR A 200 -1.65 22.18 0.24
C THR A 200 -1.91 21.36 -1.01
N GLY A 201 -3.16 20.95 -1.25
CA GLY A 201 -3.56 19.98 -2.27
C GLY A 201 -3.29 18.53 -1.85
N LEU A 202 -2.81 18.31 -0.63
CA LEU A 202 -2.55 17.00 -0.03
C LEU A 202 -3.79 16.50 0.73
N LEU A 203 -3.70 15.28 1.29
CA LEU A 203 -4.72 14.73 2.16
C LEU A 203 -4.20 14.59 3.59
N TRP A 204 -5.05 14.92 4.57
CA TRP A 204 -4.87 14.48 5.94
C TRP A 204 -4.90 12.96 6.02
N HIS A 205 -4.17 12.39 6.98
CA HIS A 205 -4.09 10.94 7.16
C HIS A 205 -5.44 10.34 7.56
N ALA A 206 -6.12 10.96 8.53
CA ALA A 206 -7.37 10.44 9.07
C ALA A 206 -8.38 11.53 9.43
N TYR A 207 -9.63 11.11 9.55
CA TYR A 207 -10.78 11.89 10.00
C TYR A 207 -11.59 11.06 11.00
N ASP A 208 -12.05 11.66 12.09
CA ASP A 208 -12.92 11.04 13.09
C ASP A 208 -14.27 11.76 13.15
N GLU A 209 -15.33 11.17 12.60
CA GLU A 209 -16.66 11.81 12.58
C GLU A 209 -17.15 12.18 13.98
N SER A 210 -16.76 11.42 15.01
CA SER A 210 -17.13 11.69 16.40
C SER A 210 -16.36 12.84 17.04
N GLY A 211 -15.16 13.16 16.53
CA GLY A 211 -14.21 14.10 17.14
C GLY A 211 -13.67 13.66 18.50
N ALA A 212 -13.87 12.40 18.91
CA ALA A 212 -13.51 11.90 20.23
C ALA A 212 -12.03 11.56 20.38
N GLN A 213 -11.32 11.31 19.27
CA GLN A 213 -9.91 10.97 19.32
C GLN A 213 -9.02 12.18 19.68
N PRO A 214 -7.98 12.01 20.51
CA PRO A 214 -7.13 13.12 20.95
C PRO A 214 -6.30 13.75 19.83
N TRP A 215 -6.12 13.06 18.69
CA TRP A 215 -5.43 13.59 17.52
C TRP A 215 -6.36 14.40 16.58
N ALA A 216 -7.67 14.33 16.78
CA ALA A 216 -8.65 14.96 15.89
C ALA A 216 -8.70 16.46 16.14
N ASN A 217 -8.61 17.24 15.07
CA ASN A 217 -8.79 18.68 15.13
C ASN A 217 -10.21 19.02 15.65
N PRO A 218 -10.39 19.93 16.62
CA PRO A 218 -11.71 20.23 17.19
C PRO A 218 -12.74 20.82 16.21
N THR A 219 -12.30 21.33 15.06
CA THR A 219 -13.18 21.95 14.04
C THR A 219 -13.31 21.08 12.80
N THR A 220 -12.20 20.55 12.28
CA THR A 220 -12.20 19.76 11.03
C THR A 220 -12.26 18.26 11.28
N HIS A 221 -12.02 17.82 12.51
CA HIS A 221 -11.91 16.42 12.92
C HIS A 221 -10.82 15.61 12.18
N THR A 222 -9.94 16.29 11.45
CA THR A 222 -8.83 15.66 10.74
C THR A 222 -7.61 15.49 11.64
N SER A 223 -6.72 14.57 11.26
CA SER A 223 -5.38 14.42 11.83
C SER A 223 -4.48 15.62 11.55
N ALA A 224 -3.41 15.77 12.32
CA ALA A 224 -2.54 16.96 12.28
C ALA A 224 -1.46 17.00 11.18
N PHE A 225 -1.19 15.90 10.47
CA PHE A 225 -0.05 15.81 9.54
C PHE A 225 -0.41 15.14 8.22
N HIS A 226 0.21 15.64 7.15
CA HIS A 226 0.20 15.07 5.81
C HIS A 226 1.19 13.89 5.74
N TRP A 227 0.78 12.75 6.30
CA TRP A 227 1.62 11.56 6.28
C TRP A 227 1.72 10.98 4.87
N CYS A 228 2.93 10.91 4.35
CA CYS A 228 3.21 10.60 2.96
C CYS A 228 2.55 9.30 2.46
N ARG A 229 2.67 8.21 3.21
CA ARG A 229 2.19 6.89 2.77
C ARG A 229 0.66 6.80 2.74
N ALA A 230 -0.04 7.43 3.68
CA ALA A 230 -1.50 7.54 3.65
C ALA A 230 -1.99 8.17 2.33
N ILE A 231 -1.38 9.29 1.92
CA ILE A 231 -1.70 9.98 0.67
C ILE A 231 -1.35 9.08 -0.54
N GLY A 232 -0.25 8.34 -0.44
CA GLY A 232 0.19 7.40 -1.46
C GLY A 232 -0.82 6.29 -1.70
N TRP A 233 -1.38 5.70 -0.64
CA TRP A 233 -2.40 4.65 -0.75
C TRP A 233 -3.60 5.15 -1.53
N TYR A 234 -4.05 6.36 -1.19
CA TYR A 234 -5.15 7.01 -1.86
C TYR A 234 -4.85 7.22 -3.36
N GLY A 235 -3.67 7.77 -3.68
CA GLY A 235 -3.23 7.98 -5.06
C GLY A 235 -3.15 6.69 -5.89
N MET A 236 -2.59 5.61 -5.34
CA MET A 236 -2.56 4.31 -6.02
C MET A 236 -3.97 3.74 -6.22
N THR A 237 -4.86 3.93 -5.25
CA THR A 237 -6.25 3.46 -5.34
C THR A 237 -6.98 4.14 -6.49
N LEU A 238 -6.84 5.45 -6.65
CA LEU A 238 -7.45 6.18 -7.77
C LEU A 238 -7.07 5.57 -9.13
N ILE A 239 -5.78 5.29 -9.33
CA ILE A 239 -5.27 4.69 -10.57
C ILE A 239 -5.86 3.31 -10.79
N GLN A 240 -5.83 2.44 -9.78
CA GLN A 240 -6.33 1.07 -9.91
C GLN A 240 -7.84 1.03 -10.17
N ILE A 241 -8.61 1.91 -9.52
CA ILE A 241 -10.05 2.02 -9.74
C ILE A 241 -10.35 2.60 -11.13
N LEU A 242 -9.61 3.63 -11.59
CA LEU A 242 -9.81 4.22 -12.92
C LEU A 242 -9.49 3.25 -14.07
N ASP A 243 -8.63 2.26 -13.84
CA ASP A 243 -8.33 1.17 -14.80
C ASP A 243 -9.47 0.13 -14.87
N ILE A 244 -10.31 0.01 -13.83
CA ILE A 244 -11.46 -0.92 -13.79
C ILE A 244 -12.77 -0.23 -14.19
N LEU A 245 -12.97 1.03 -13.79
CA LEU A 245 -14.23 1.74 -14.00
C LEU A 245 -14.57 1.89 -15.49
N PRO A 246 -15.85 1.72 -15.87
CA PRO A 246 -16.33 2.04 -17.21
C PRO A 246 -15.96 3.47 -17.61
N LYS A 247 -15.53 3.67 -18.86
CA LYS A 247 -15.13 5.00 -19.37
C LYS A 247 -16.25 6.05 -19.25
N ASN A 248 -17.50 5.62 -19.31
CA ASN A 248 -18.71 6.45 -19.20
C ASN A 248 -19.27 6.54 -17.78
N HIS A 249 -18.59 5.99 -16.76
CA HIS A 249 -19.06 6.12 -15.37
C HIS A 249 -19.16 7.60 -14.98
N PRO A 250 -20.31 8.07 -14.43
CA PRO A 250 -20.62 9.50 -14.30
C PRO A 250 -19.63 10.26 -13.39
N LYS A 251 -19.00 9.56 -12.45
CA LYS A 251 -18.04 10.12 -11.48
C LYS A 251 -16.57 9.90 -11.86
N ARG A 252 -16.29 9.29 -13.02
CA ARG A 252 -14.91 9.01 -13.46
C ARG A 252 -14.07 10.28 -13.57
N ASN A 253 -14.65 11.35 -14.12
CA ASN A 253 -13.96 12.63 -14.27
C ASN A 253 -13.65 13.30 -12.93
N ASP A 254 -14.49 13.08 -11.90
CA ASP A 254 -14.22 13.61 -10.57
C ASP A 254 -12.98 12.93 -9.96
N LEU A 255 -12.84 11.62 -10.13
CA LEU A 255 -11.62 10.89 -9.69
C LEU A 255 -10.37 11.34 -10.47
N ILE A 256 -10.48 11.60 -11.77
CA ILE A 256 -9.36 12.12 -12.58
C ILE A 256 -8.92 13.51 -12.10
N LYS A 257 -9.85 14.39 -11.71
CA LYS A 257 -9.49 15.69 -11.13
C LYS A 257 -8.71 15.54 -9.83
N ILE A 258 -9.06 14.56 -9.00
CA ILE A 258 -8.31 14.27 -7.77
C ILE A 258 -6.90 13.77 -8.10
N VAL A 259 -6.75 12.88 -9.09
CA VAL A 259 -5.43 12.45 -9.60
C VAL A 259 -4.58 13.64 -10.04
N GLN A 260 -5.17 14.57 -10.79
CA GLN A 260 -4.49 15.79 -11.26
C GLN A 260 -4.10 16.73 -10.13
N GLN A 261 -4.93 16.84 -9.09
CA GLN A 261 -4.58 17.64 -7.91
C GLN A 261 -3.41 17.02 -7.15
N LEU A 262 -3.48 15.72 -6.86
CA LEU A 262 -2.42 15.02 -6.14
C LEU A 262 -1.10 15.06 -6.91
N ALA A 263 -1.12 14.91 -8.24
CA ALA A 263 0.10 15.02 -9.05
C ALA A 263 0.76 16.40 -8.92
N LYS A 264 -0.02 17.49 -8.95
CA LYS A 264 0.50 18.85 -8.71
C LYS A 264 1.08 19.00 -7.30
N ALA A 265 0.43 18.42 -6.30
CA ALA A 265 0.93 18.46 -4.93
C ALA A 265 2.23 17.64 -4.78
N TYR A 266 2.31 16.46 -5.38
CA TYR A 266 3.51 15.64 -5.36
C TYR A 266 4.68 16.38 -6.01
N GLU A 267 4.52 16.92 -7.21
CA GLU A 267 5.55 17.73 -7.87
C GLU A 267 6.00 18.92 -7.00
N LYS A 268 5.05 19.66 -6.42
CA LYS A 268 5.34 20.80 -5.55
C LYS A 268 6.21 20.45 -4.33
N TYR A 269 6.00 19.26 -3.74
CA TYR A 269 6.67 18.83 -2.51
C TYR A 269 7.79 17.79 -2.74
N GLN A 270 8.17 17.55 -4.00
CA GLN A 270 9.30 16.69 -4.33
C GLN A 270 10.62 17.35 -3.88
N ASP A 271 11.48 16.59 -3.22
CA ASP A 271 12.81 17.08 -2.88
C ASP A 271 13.67 17.21 -4.16
N PRO A 272 14.13 18.42 -4.53
CA PRO A 272 14.81 18.63 -5.80
C PRO A 272 16.20 18.00 -5.87
N LYS A 273 16.77 17.57 -4.73
CA LYS A 273 18.10 16.93 -4.70
C LYS A 273 18.03 15.44 -4.98
N THR A 274 16.98 14.78 -4.52
CA THR A 274 16.86 13.31 -4.55
C THR A 274 15.71 12.80 -5.40
N GLY A 275 14.74 13.65 -5.74
CA GLY A 275 13.50 13.24 -6.39
C GLY A 275 12.52 12.51 -5.46
N LEU A 276 12.81 12.39 -4.17
CA LEU A 276 11.99 11.68 -3.18
C LEU A 276 11.06 12.63 -2.41
N TRP A 277 10.20 12.05 -1.57
CA TRP A 277 9.29 12.78 -0.70
C TRP A 277 9.54 12.50 0.77
N TYR A 278 9.25 13.50 1.61
CA TYR A 278 9.43 13.41 3.05
C TYR A 278 8.28 12.65 3.75
N GLN A 279 8.58 12.03 4.89
CA GLN A 279 7.61 11.34 5.75
C GLN A 279 6.39 12.23 6.07
N VAL A 280 6.64 13.47 6.48
CA VAL A 280 5.61 14.52 6.52
C VAL A 280 5.86 15.44 5.33
N VAL A 281 4.99 15.35 4.34
CA VAL A 281 5.24 15.80 2.96
C VAL A 281 5.56 17.31 2.89
N ASP A 282 4.81 18.11 3.62
CA ASP A 282 4.90 19.57 3.63
C ASP A 282 5.91 20.14 4.64
N LYS A 283 6.74 19.28 5.26
CA LYS A 283 7.70 19.67 6.32
C LYS A 283 9.13 19.26 6.02
N GLY A 284 9.56 19.24 4.76
CA GLY A 284 10.90 18.78 4.37
C GLY A 284 12.07 19.55 5.00
N GLY A 285 11.88 20.81 5.38
CA GLY A 285 12.88 21.63 6.07
C GLY A 285 12.92 21.51 7.60
N VAL A 286 12.08 20.66 8.20
CA VAL A 286 12.00 20.50 9.67
C VAL A 286 12.97 19.41 10.12
N GLU A 287 13.80 19.73 11.11
CA GLU A 287 14.71 18.77 11.73
C GLU A 287 13.98 17.52 12.23
N GLY A 288 14.54 16.35 11.97
CA GLY A 288 13.95 15.06 12.34
C GLY A 288 12.97 14.48 11.32
N ASN A 289 12.62 15.21 10.25
CA ASN A 289 11.92 14.63 9.10
C ASN A 289 12.93 13.89 8.19
N TRP A 290 12.46 12.95 7.36
CA TRP A 290 13.31 12.14 6.48
C TRP A 290 12.63 11.82 5.15
N LEU A 291 13.42 11.57 4.12
CA LEU A 291 12.93 11.08 2.83
C LEU A 291 12.48 9.61 2.96
N GLU A 292 11.25 9.32 2.57
CA GLU A 292 10.58 8.05 2.83
C GLU A 292 10.33 7.30 1.52
N THR A 293 10.82 6.06 1.44
CA THR A 293 10.92 5.34 0.16
C THR A 293 9.60 4.72 -0.30
N SER A 294 8.71 4.32 0.61
CA SER A 294 7.46 3.67 0.22
C SER A 294 6.51 4.64 -0.47
N SER A 295 6.24 5.79 0.15
CA SER A 295 5.44 6.87 -0.42
C SER A 295 6.03 7.39 -1.73
N SER A 296 7.35 7.60 -1.78
CA SER A 296 8.03 8.01 -3.02
C SER A 296 7.75 7.03 -4.16
N SER A 297 7.86 5.72 -3.90
CA SER A 297 7.52 4.68 -4.89
C SER A 297 6.04 4.74 -5.32
N MET A 298 5.13 5.03 -4.38
CA MET A 298 3.69 5.13 -4.64
C MET A 298 3.33 6.37 -5.45
N TYR A 299 4.01 7.50 -5.21
CA TYR A 299 3.81 8.76 -5.90
C TYR A 299 4.35 8.66 -7.33
N SER A 300 5.56 8.12 -7.50
CA SER A 300 6.13 7.78 -8.80
C SER A 300 5.22 6.84 -9.58
N TYR A 301 4.71 5.77 -8.96
CA TYR A 301 3.74 4.88 -9.60
C TYR A 301 2.49 5.63 -10.07
N MET A 302 1.89 6.45 -9.21
CA MET A 302 0.66 7.18 -9.53
C MET A 302 0.88 8.13 -10.72
N MET A 303 1.95 8.93 -10.66
CA MET A 303 2.27 9.92 -11.70
C MET A 303 2.65 9.23 -13.02
N TRP A 304 3.49 8.21 -12.97
CA TRP A 304 3.92 7.47 -14.17
C TRP A 304 2.73 6.78 -14.85
N VAL A 305 1.91 6.02 -14.09
CA VAL A 305 0.74 5.34 -14.66
C VAL A 305 -0.28 6.37 -15.13
N GLY A 306 -0.55 7.42 -14.34
CA GLY A 306 -1.46 8.50 -14.71
C GLY A 306 -1.08 9.17 -16.03
N ALA A 307 0.21 9.41 -16.28
CA ALA A 307 0.70 9.94 -17.55
C ALA A 307 0.53 8.93 -18.69
N LYS A 308 0.87 7.65 -18.47
CA LYS A 308 0.69 6.58 -19.48
C LYS A 308 -0.77 6.33 -19.86
N ARG A 309 -1.70 6.51 -18.92
CA ARG A 309 -3.15 6.37 -19.13
C ARG A 309 -3.82 7.64 -19.67
N GLY A 310 -3.10 8.75 -19.75
CA GLY A 310 -3.62 10.04 -20.21
C GLY A 310 -4.51 10.76 -19.18
N TYR A 311 -4.46 10.38 -17.90
CA TYR A 311 -5.12 11.12 -16.82
C TYR A 311 -4.32 12.37 -16.43
N LEU A 312 -2.99 12.28 -16.62
CA LEU A 312 -2.02 13.34 -16.39
C LEU A 312 -1.33 13.73 -17.70
N SER A 313 -0.76 14.93 -17.72
CA SER A 313 0.09 15.35 -18.84
C SER A 313 1.36 14.48 -18.93
N LYS A 314 2.00 14.46 -20.10
CA LYS A 314 3.20 13.63 -20.32
C LYS A 314 4.39 14.01 -19.41
N HIS A 315 4.50 15.27 -18.96
CA HIS A 315 5.63 15.68 -18.10
C HIS A 315 5.66 14.91 -16.77
N TYR A 316 4.51 14.40 -16.29
CA TYR A 316 4.48 13.66 -15.03
C TYR A 316 5.18 12.30 -15.13
N ALA A 317 5.48 11.83 -16.34
CA ALA A 317 6.37 10.68 -16.52
C ALA A 317 7.82 11.02 -16.15
N ASP A 318 8.25 12.26 -16.36
CA ASP A 318 9.60 12.73 -16.01
C ASP A 318 9.69 13.05 -14.51
N VAL A 319 8.65 13.68 -13.94
CA VAL A 319 8.56 13.95 -12.48
C VAL A 319 8.57 12.65 -11.67
N ALA A 320 8.05 11.55 -12.23
CA ALA A 320 7.99 10.26 -11.57
C ALA A 320 9.33 9.50 -11.51
N LEU A 321 10.32 9.89 -12.31
CA LEU A 321 11.63 9.24 -12.45
C LEU A 321 12.70 9.96 -11.63
#